data_AF-A0A0M2UWD0-F1
#
_entry.id   AF-A0A0M2UWD0-F1
#
_cell.length_a   1.000
_cell.length_b   1.000
_cell.length_c   1.000
_cell.angle_alpha   90.00
_cell.angle_beta   90.00
_cell.angle_gamma   90.00
#
_symmetry.space_group_name_H-M   'P 1'
#
loop_
_entity.id
_entity.type
_entity.pdbx_description
1 polymer ?
#
loop_
_entity_poly.entity_id
_entity_poly.type
_entity_poly.pdbx_seq_one_letter_code
_entity_poly.pdbx_strand_id
1 'polypeptide(L)' 'MKVVKALFNGQDIQLIEPIKTKKKTEVLVIFPNDAEIFAPEKARRLLRGSGKGEMLTEKLLKSRSEDIKLEGK' A
#
# COMPACT_ATOMS: atom_id res chain seq x y z
N MET A 1 9.64 11.33 -25.98
CA MET A 1 9.92 10.38 -24.88
C MET A 1 8.83 9.31 -24.90
N LYS A 2 9.17 8.02 -24.89
CA LYS A 2 8.16 6.94 -24.86
C LYS A 2 8.23 6.28 -23.48
N VAL A 3 7.16 6.43 -22.70
CA VAL A 3 7.04 5.80 -21.39
C VAL A 3 6.48 4.40 -21.59
N VAL A 4 7.15 3.39 -21.04
CA VAL A 4 6.70 2.00 -21.12
C VAL A 4 6.50 1.50 -19.70
N LYS A 5 5.37 0.81 -19.48
CA LYS A 5 5.07 0.24 -18.17
C LYS A 5 5.83 -1.07 -18.00
N ALA A 6 6.50 -1.20 -16.88
CA ALA A 6 7.25 -2.38 -16.51
C ALA A 6 7.04 -2.67 -15.02
N LEU A 7 7.15 -3.94 -14.66
CA LEU A 7 7.11 -4.43 -13.29
C LEU A 7 8.55 -4.59 -12.79
N PHE A 8 8.85 -4.06 -11.61
CA PHE A 8 10.12 -4.29 -10.92
C PHE A 8 9.88 -5.24 -9.75
N ASN A 9 10.58 -6.37 -9.73
CA ASN A 9 10.45 -7.39 -8.68
C ASN A 9 11.59 -7.34 -7.63
N GLY A 10 12.39 -6.26 -7.62
CA GLY A 10 13.54 -6.09 -6.74
C GLY A 10 14.89 -6.48 -7.37
N GLN A 11 14.88 -7.22 -8.48
CA GLN A 11 16.09 -7.63 -9.20
C GLN A 11 15.98 -7.36 -10.70
N ASP A 12 14.86 -7.73 -11.30
CA ASP A 12 14.58 -7.65 -12.74
C ASP A 12 13.46 -6.66 -13.05
N ILE A 13 13.54 -6.06 -14.23
CA ILE A 13 12.49 -5.21 -14.80
C ILE A 13 11.84 -5.97 -15.95
N GLN A 14 10.58 -6.36 -15.79
CA GLN A 14 9.81 -7.05 -16.82
C GLN A 14 8.83 -6.10 -17.48
N LEU A 15 8.90 -5.99 -18.81
CA LEU A 15 7.96 -5.17 -19.57
C LEU A 15 6.56 -5.80 -19.50
N ILE A 16 5.54 -4.99 -19.18
CA ILE A 16 4.15 -5.45 -19.20
C ILE A 16 3.68 -5.61 -20.65
N GLU A 17 4.10 -4.70 -21.52
CA GLU A 17 3.83 -4.74 -22.95
C GLU A 17 5.13 -4.87 -23.74
N PRO A 18 5.20 -5.77 -24.74
CA PRO A 18 6.40 -5.94 -25.54
C PRO A 18 6.67 -4.70 -26.39
N ILE A 19 7.89 -4.16 -26.29
CA ILE A 19 8.33 -3.08 -27.16
C ILE A 19 8.79 -3.69 -28.49
N LYS A 20 8.18 -3.26 -29.60
CA LYS A 20 8.61 -3.62 -30.96
C LYS A 20 9.90 -2.89 -31.33
N THR A 21 11.01 -3.27 -30.72
CA THR A 21 12.35 -2.75 -31.07
C THR A 21 13.30 -3.91 -31.35
N LYS A 22 13.85 -3.94 -32.57
CA LYS A 22 14.83 -4.95 -33.01
C LYS A 22 16.29 -4.57 -32.71
N LYS A 23 16.53 -3.42 -32.07
CA LYS A 23 17.86 -2.87 -31.82
C LYS A 23 18.12 -2.75 -30.31
N LYS A 24 19.35 -3.04 -29.88
CA LYS A 24 19.83 -2.70 -28.53
C LYS A 24 19.69 -1.19 -28.35
N THR A 25 18.98 -0.79 -27.31
CA THR A 25 18.63 0.61 -27.04
C THR A 25 18.83 0.84 -25.55
N GLU A 26 19.52 1.91 -25.19
CA GLU A 26 19.64 2.35 -23.80
C GLU A 26 18.31 2.93 -23.32
N VAL A 27 17.94 2.62 -22.07
CA VAL A 27 16.68 3.05 -21.47
C VAL A 27 16.94 3.60 -20.08
N LEU A 28 16.25 4.70 -19.76
CA LEU A 28 16.27 5.32 -18.44
C LEU A 28 15.11 4.77 -17.61
N VAL A 29 15.44 4.19 -16.46
CA VAL A 29 14.45 3.69 -15.49
C VAL A 29 14.19 4.78 -14.47
N ILE A 30 12.95 5.23 -14.39
CA ILE A 30 12.51 6.24 -13.41
C ILE A 30 11.62 5.52 -12.39
N PHE A 31 12.07 5.45 -11.14
CA PHE A 31 11.24 5.02 -10.04
C PHE A 31 10.39 6.21 -9.58
N PRO A 32 9.06 6.16 -9.71
CA PRO A 32 8.22 7.20 -9.15
C PRO A 32 8.38 7.14 -7.62
N ASN A 33 8.82 8.25 -7.04
CA ASN A 33 8.99 8.39 -5.60
C ASN A 33 7.62 8.69 -4.97
N ASP A 34 6.66 7.77 -5.17
CA ASP A 34 5.25 7.95 -4.80
C ASP A 34 4.97 7.49 -3.36
N ALA A 35 5.98 7.04 -2.62
CA ALA A 35 5.82 6.81 -1.20
C ALA A 35 5.65 8.17 -0.53
N GLU A 36 4.41 8.52 -0.14
CA GLU A 36 4.17 9.62 0.78
C GLU A 36 4.99 9.36 2.05
N ILE A 37 6.11 10.08 2.18
CA ILE A 37 6.95 10.01 3.37
C ILE A 37 6.17 10.71 4.48
N PHE A 38 5.44 9.92 5.26
CA PHE A 38 4.73 10.43 6.42
C PHE A 38 5.72 10.69 7.55
N ALA A 39 5.61 11.86 8.19
CA ALA A 39 6.25 12.09 9.47
C ALA A 39 5.86 10.98 10.46
N PRO A 40 6.76 10.54 11.36
CA PRO A 40 6.51 9.41 12.26
C PRO A 40 5.20 9.52 13.05
N GLU A 41 4.77 10.73 13.39
CA GLU A 41 3.49 11.00 14.06
C GLU A 41 2.28 10.64 13.20
N LYS A 42 2.28 11.03 11.93
CA LYS A 42 1.20 10.74 10.98
C LYS A 42 1.16 9.25 10.64
N ALA A 43 2.33 8.62 10.48
CA ALA A 43 2.44 7.17 10.33
C ALA A 43 1.88 6.43 11.56
N ARG A 44 2.29 6.82 12.78
CA ARG A 44 1.77 6.26 14.03
C ARG A 44 0.25 6.44 14.16
N ARG A 45 -0.30 7.56 13.73
CA ARG A 45 -1.75 7.82 13.76
C ARG A 45 -2.54 6.92 12.82
N LEU A 46 -2.06 6.75 11.58
CA LEU A 46 -2.67 5.85 10.59
C LEU A 46 -2.59 4.38 11.06
N LEU A 47 -1.45 3.98 11.63
CA LEU A 47 -1.24 2.62 12.11
C LEU A 47 -2.01 2.30 13.40
N ARG A 48 -2.35 3.30 14.22
CA ARG A 48 -3.09 3.12 15.49
C ARG A 48 -4.61 3.05 15.32
N GLY A 49 -5.13 3.14 14.08
CA GLY A 49 -6.55 2.89 13.75
C GLY A 49 -7.58 3.66 14.59
N SER A 50 -7.17 4.79 15.15
CA SER A 50 -8.00 5.61 16.05
C SER A 50 -7.83 7.08 15.69
N GLY A 51 -8.12 7.39 14.43
CA GLY A 51 -8.38 8.75 13.97
C GLY A 51 -9.55 9.39 14.73
N LYS A 52 -9.56 10.73 14.80
CA LYS A 52 -10.67 11.51 15.35
C LYS A 52 -11.94 11.14 14.56
N GLY A 53 -12.87 10.41 15.18
CA GLY A 53 -14.10 9.92 14.57
C GLY A 53 -14.13 8.42 14.21
N GLU A 54 -13.02 7.68 14.34
CA GLU A 54 -13.00 6.24 14.00
C GLU A 54 -13.62 5.35 15.10
N MET A 55 -13.84 5.91 16.30
CA MET A 55 -14.55 5.29 17.43
C MET A 55 -14.06 3.86 17.74
N LEU A 56 -12.74 3.61 17.57
CA LEU A 56 -12.15 2.27 17.72
C LEU A 56 -12.48 1.66 19.08
N THR A 57 -12.43 2.45 20.15
CA THR A 57 -12.80 2.01 21.49
C THR A 57 -14.25 1.55 21.56
N GLU A 58 -15.19 2.27 20.95
CA GLU A 58 -16.61 1.86 20.90
C GLU A 58 -16.80 0.58 20.08
N LYS A 59 -16.09 0.44 18.95
CA LYS A 59 -16.12 -0.78 18.11
C LYS A 59 -15.55 -1.99 18.84
N LEU A 60 -14.44 -1.83 19.56
CA LEU A 60 -13.82 -2.89 20.36
C LEU A 60 -14.71 -3.30 21.54
N LEU A 61 -15.36 -2.33 22.21
CA LEU A 61 -16.32 -2.61 23.28
C LEU A 61 -17.56 -3.35 22.75
N LYS A 62 -18.05 -2.96 21.56
CA LYS A 62 -19.17 -3.63 20.90
C LYS A 62 -18.84 -5.08 20.51
N SER A 63 -17.69 -5.31 19.87
CA SER A 63 -17.21 -6.67 19.53
C SER A 63 -17.16 -7.56 20.77
N ARG A 64 -16.55 -7.09 21.87
CA ARG A 64 -16.49 -7.86 23.12
C ARG A 64 -17.85 -8.20 23.70
N SER A 65 -18.81 -7.28 23.61
CA SER A 65 -20.17 -7.54 24.08
C SER A 65 -20.93 -8.56 23.23
N GLU A 66 -20.59 -8.66 21.95
CA GLU A 66 -21.13 -9.67 21.02
C GLU A 66 -20.51 -11.05 21.30
N ASP A 67 -19.20 -11.10 21.55
CA ASP A 67 -18.49 -12.33 21.91
C ASP A 67 -19.01 -12.94 23.22
N ILE A 68 -19.24 -12.12 24.26
CA ILE A 68 -19.80 -12.58 25.55
C ILE A 68 -21.21 -13.18 25.40
N LYS A 69 -22.02 -12.69 24.45
CA LYS A 69 -23.36 -13.23 24.18
C LYS A 69 -23.32 -14.58 23.44
N LEU A 70 -22.26 -14.82 22.66
CA LEU A 70 -22.03 -16.08 21.95
C LEU A 70 -21.48 -17.16 22.88
N GLU A 71 -20.58 -16.80 23.81
CA GLU A 71 -20.00 -17.74 24.78
C GLU A 71 -20.94 -18.08 25.96
N GLY A 72 -21.93 -17.23 26.24
CA GLY A 72 -22.91 -17.43 27.31
C GLY A 72 -24.11 -18.33 26.95
N LYS A 73 -24.02 -19.10 25.87
CA LYS A 73 -25.09 -19.99 25.36
C LYS A 73 -24.60 -21.43 25.30
#